data_AF-A0A1M5DJ97-F1
#
_entry.id   AF-A0A1M5DJ97-F1
#
_cell.length_a   1.000
_cell.length_b   1.000
_cell.length_c   1.000
_cell.angle_alpha   90.00
_cell.angle_beta   90.00
_cell.angle_gamma   90.00
#
_symmetry.space_group_name_H-M   'P 1'
#
loop_
_entity.id
_entity.type
_entity.pdbx_description
1 polymer ?
#
loop_
_entity_poly.entity_id
_entity_poly.type
_entity_poly.pdbx_seq_one_letter_code
_entity_poly.pdbx_strand_id
1 'polypeptide(L)'
;MSRLRIVADESAPQHQDRPNRRRMSRSDVSVRRVGNVLYLRQNEASDFKVWFAGAWAEFLRSQFANPEEVASAFTVRSSTAWTWWNGDNKASGDIVMRMAMEHPEVADWFRDQWARRCA
;
A
#
# COMPACT_ATOMS: atom_id res chain seq x y z
N MET A 1 17.21 -2.45 -20.39
CA MET A 1 16.26 -1.70 -19.53
C MET A 1 14.87 -2.04 -20.02
N SER A 2 14.24 -3.03 -19.38
CA SER A 2 13.09 -3.76 -19.89
C SER A 2 11.75 -3.18 -19.41
N ARG A 3 10.91 -2.93 -20.41
CA ARG A 3 9.44 -2.76 -20.47
C ARG A 3 8.63 -3.10 -19.20
N LEU A 4 8.07 -2.05 -18.57
CA LEU A 4 6.87 -2.11 -17.75
C LEU A 4 5.69 -2.58 -18.63
N ARG A 5 5.11 -3.75 -18.38
CA ARG A 5 3.87 -4.21 -19.04
C ARG A 5 2.75 -4.17 -18.01
N ILE A 6 1.97 -3.11 -18.02
CA ILE A 6 0.64 -3.09 -17.39
C ILE A 6 -0.32 -3.67 -18.42
N VAL A 7 -0.60 -4.97 -18.31
CA VAL A 7 -1.70 -5.61 -19.04
C VAL A 7 -2.80 -5.85 -18.02
N ALA A 8 -3.90 -5.10 -18.16
CA ALA A 8 -5.15 -5.44 -17.50
C ALA A 8 -5.71 -6.68 -18.20
N ASP A 9 -5.75 -7.81 -17.50
CA ASP A 9 -6.44 -9.01 -17.95
C ASP A 9 -7.81 -9.06 -17.27
N GLU A 10 -8.85 -8.85 -18.08
CA GLU A 10 -10.26 -9.07 -17.72
C GLU A 10 -10.61 -10.53 -18.00
N SER A 11 -10.67 -11.40 -16.98
CA SER A 11 -11.51 -12.63 -16.94
C SER A 11 -11.51 -13.36 -15.57
N ALA A 12 -12.55 -13.08 -14.76
CA ALA A 12 -13.32 -13.84 -13.71
C ALA A 12 -12.81 -15.19 -13.10
N PRO A 13 -13.13 -15.55 -11.82
CA PRO A 13 -14.51 -15.86 -11.39
C PRO A 13 -14.96 -15.31 -10.03
N GLN A 14 -16.28 -15.34 -9.88
CA GLN A 14 -17.10 -14.92 -8.74
C GLN A 14 -16.73 -15.66 -7.44
N HIS A 15 -16.23 -14.95 -6.43
CA HIS A 15 -16.44 -15.33 -5.04
C HIS A 15 -17.17 -14.18 -4.35
N GLN A 16 -18.44 -14.43 -4.01
CA GLN A 16 -19.25 -13.55 -3.19
C GLN A 16 -18.59 -13.43 -1.82
N ASP A 17 -18.10 -12.25 -1.49
CA ASP A 17 -18.03 -11.77 -0.12
C ASP A 17 -18.55 -10.33 -0.11
N ARG A 18 -19.71 -10.11 0.51
CA ARG A 18 -20.36 -8.81 0.54
C ARG A 18 -19.55 -7.86 1.42
N PRO A 19 -19.19 -6.64 0.98
CA PRO A 19 -18.56 -5.70 1.88
C PRO A 19 -19.61 -5.16 2.86
N ASN A 20 -19.27 -5.30 4.13
CA ASN A 20 -19.97 -4.76 5.28
C ASN A 20 -20.04 -3.23 5.18
N ARG A 21 -21.20 -2.67 4.81
CA ARG A 21 -21.47 -1.21 4.87
C ARG A 21 -21.47 -0.74 6.33
N ARG A 22 -20.30 -0.55 6.92
CA ARG A 22 -20.19 0.15 8.20
C ARG A 22 -20.30 1.64 7.98
N ARG A 23 -21.40 2.21 8.49
CA ARG A 23 -21.57 3.66 8.68
C ARG A 23 -20.39 4.16 9.54
N MET A 24 -19.61 5.11 9.02
CA MET A 24 -18.47 5.69 9.76
C MET A 24 -18.94 6.20 11.14
N SER A 25 -18.25 5.79 12.19
CA SER A 25 -18.60 6.10 13.57
C SER A 25 -17.90 7.38 14.00
N ARG A 26 -18.51 8.16 14.90
CA ARG A 26 -17.93 9.38 15.51
C ARG A 26 -16.59 9.13 16.20
N SER A 27 -16.21 7.88 16.43
CA SER A 27 -14.96 7.42 17.05
C SER A 27 -13.74 7.43 16.12
N ASP A 28 -13.92 7.64 14.81
CA ASP A 28 -12.82 7.51 13.82
C ASP A 28 -12.01 8.80 13.60
N VAL A 29 -12.35 9.87 14.33
CA VAL A 29 -11.62 11.14 14.30
C VAL A 29 -11.18 11.49 15.72
N SER A 30 -9.86 11.52 15.94
CA SER A 30 -9.28 12.07 17.17
C SER A 30 -9.05 13.57 16.98
N VAL A 31 -9.60 14.38 17.87
CA VAL A 31 -9.40 15.84 17.88
C VAL A 31 -8.32 16.16 18.89
N ARG A 32 -7.20 16.75 18.45
CA ARG A 32 -6.16 17.26 19.34
C ARG A 32 -6.10 18.78 19.22
N ARG A 33 -6.23 19.49 20.34
CA ARG A 33 -6.02 20.94 20.40
C ARG A 33 -4.57 21.23 20.79
N VAL A 34 -3.89 22.09 20.03
CA VAL A 34 -2.58 22.65 20.38
C VAL A 34 -2.68 24.17 20.24
N GLY A 35 -2.69 24.87 21.38
CA GLY A 35 -3.02 26.30 21.41
C GLY A 35 -4.43 26.58 20.87
N ASN A 36 -4.52 27.49 19.90
CA ASN A 36 -5.78 27.86 19.23
C ASN A 36 -6.07 27.07 17.94
N VAL A 37 -5.27 26.03 17.64
CA VAL A 37 -5.45 25.20 16.44
C VAL A 37 -6.05 23.85 16.82
N LEU A 38 -7.08 23.44 16.06
CA LEU A 38 -7.67 22.10 16.14
C LEU A 38 -7.07 21.21 15.06
N TYR A 39 -6.50 20.08 15.47
CA TYR A 39 -6.04 19.03 14.57
C TYR A 39 -7.06 17.91 14.55
N LEU A 40 -7.66 17.66 13.38
CA LEU A 40 -8.45 16.46 13.12
C LEU A 40 -7.49 15.37 12.66
N ARG A 41 -7.36 14.30 13.44
CA ARG A 41 -6.59 13.11 13.06
C ARG A 41 -7.57 11.96 12.84
N GLN A 42 -7.84 11.65 11.58
CA GLN A 42 -8.50 10.40 11.22
C GLN A 42 -7.70 9.21 11.77
N ASN A 43 -8.40 8.25 12.38
CA ASN A 43 -7.85 6.97 12.82
C ASN A 43 -7.45 6.07 11.63
N GLU A 44 -7.63 6.53 10.39
CA GLU A 44 -7.11 5.94 9.15
C GLU A 44 -5.62 5.56 9.23
N ALA A 45 -4.83 6.21 10.10
CA ALA A 45 -3.41 5.89 10.24
C ALA A 45 -3.12 4.46 10.76
N SER A 46 -3.99 3.84 11.57
CA SER A 46 -3.79 2.44 11.98
C SER A 46 -4.19 1.49 10.87
N ASP A 47 -5.33 1.74 10.24
CA ASP A 47 -5.89 0.88 9.20
C ASP A 47 -5.05 0.93 7.93
N PHE A 48 -4.52 2.11 7.61
CA PHE A 48 -3.54 2.29 6.55
C PHE A 48 -2.28 1.49 6.80
N LYS A 49 -1.74 1.50 8.03
CA LYS A 49 -0.52 0.73 8.36
C LYS A 49 -0.73 -0.77 8.20
N VAL A 50 -1.88 -1.28 8.63
CA VAL A 50 -2.24 -2.70 8.50
C VAL A 50 -2.42 -3.07 7.04
N TRP A 51 -3.13 -2.24 6.27
CA TRP A 51 -3.36 -2.46 4.85
C TRP A 51 -2.07 -2.36 4.01
N PHE A 52 -1.23 -1.36 4.29
CA PHE A 52 -0.10 -1.01 3.43
C PHE A 52 0.93 -2.13 3.32
N ALA A 53 1.12 -2.95 4.36
CA ALA A 53 2.02 -4.10 4.27
C ALA A 53 1.55 -5.13 3.24
N GLY A 54 0.24 -5.42 3.21
CA GLY A 54 -0.34 -6.31 2.20
C GLY A 54 -0.29 -5.70 0.80
N ALA A 55 -0.70 -4.44 0.65
CA ALA A 55 -0.67 -3.75 -0.64
C ALA A 55 0.77 -3.62 -1.20
N TRP A 56 1.76 -3.40 -0.33
CA TRP A 56 3.17 -3.37 -0.72
C TRP A 56 3.63 -4.72 -1.26
N ALA A 57 3.26 -5.81 -0.59
CA ALA A 57 3.57 -7.16 -1.05
C ALA A 57 2.93 -7.48 -2.41
N GLU A 58 1.65 -7.14 -2.58
CA GLU A 58 0.93 -7.31 -3.86
C GLU A 58 1.58 -6.51 -4.99
N PHE A 59 1.93 -5.25 -4.71
CA PHE A 59 2.65 -4.41 -5.65
C PHE A 59 3.96 -5.08 -6.08
N LEU A 60 4.80 -5.51 -5.14
CA LEU A 60 6.06 -6.18 -5.46
C LEU A 60 5.85 -7.44 -6.31
N ARG A 61 4.87 -8.28 -5.98
CA ARG A 61 4.55 -9.49 -6.76
C ARG A 61 4.03 -9.19 -8.17
N SER A 62 3.46 -8.00 -8.38
CA SER A 62 3.02 -7.55 -9.70
C SER A 62 4.16 -7.02 -10.57
N GLN A 63 5.24 -6.52 -9.95
CA GLN A 63 6.34 -5.84 -10.64
C GLN A 63 7.59 -6.72 -10.82
N PHE A 64 7.81 -7.69 -9.92
CA PHE A 64 9.01 -8.51 -9.89
C PHE A 64 8.64 -10.00 -9.95
N ALA A 65 9.53 -10.82 -10.50
CA ALA A 65 9.29 -12.26 -10.61
C ALA A 65 9.48 -13.01 -9.29
N ASN A 66 10.35 -12.50 -8.41
CA ASN A 66 10.72 -13.15 -7.15
C ASN A 66 11.30 -12.13 -6.12
N PRO A 67 11.43 -12.53 -4.84
CA PRO A 67 12.02 -11.69 -3.79
C PRO A 67 13.48 -11.31 -4.04
N GLU A 68 14.26 -12.13 -4.76
CA GLU A 68 15.67 -11.87 -5.04
C GLU A 68 15.84 -10.67 -5.98
N GLU A 69 14.98 -10.53 -6.98
CA GLU A 69 14.91 -9.34 -7.83
C GLU A 69 14.55 -8.08 -7.03
N VAL A 70 13.64 -8.20 -6.05
CA VAL A 70 13.33 -7.10 -5.11
C VAL A 70 14.58 -6.73 -4.30
N ALA A 71 15.31 -7.71 -3.76
CA ALA A 71 16.53 -7.46 -3.01
C ALA A 71 17.56 -6.68 -3.84
N SER A 72 17.74 -7.07 -5.11
CA SER A 72 18.63 -6.39 -6.05
C SER A 72 18.14 -4.98 -6.39
N ALA A 73 16.86 -4.82 -6.74
CA ALA A 73 16.30 -3.54 -7.19
C ALA A 73 16.36 -2.47 -6.11
N PHE A 74 16.05 -2.84 -4.86
CA PHE A 74 16.02 -1.91 -3.73
C PHE A 74 17.34 -1.86 -2.95
N THR A 75 18.35 -2.65 -3.34
CA THR A 75 19.64 -2.77 -2.63
C THR A 75 19.45 -3.10 -1.14
N VAL A 76 18.60 -4.08 -0.85
CA VAL A 76 18.31 -4.56 0.51
C VAL A 76 18.77 -5.99 0.71
N ARG A 77 18.83 -6.44 1.96
CA ARG A 77 19.14 -7.85 2.28
C ARG A 77 18.03 -8.76 1.76
N SER A 78 18.39 -9.97 1.35
CA SER A 78 17.43 -11.01 0.93
C SER A 78 16.34 -11.24 1.98
N SER A 79 16.69 -11.32 3.26
CA SER A 79 15.71 -11.45 4.36
C SER A 79 14.67 -10.32 4.38
N THR A 80 15.09 -9.08 4.12
CA THR A 80 14.19 -7.92 4.07
C THR A 80 13.23 -8.05 2.89
N ALA A 81 13.75 -8.39 1.71
CA ALA A 81 12.93 -8.59 0.52
C ALA A 81 11.89 -9.71 0.72
N TRP A 82 12.28 -10.82 1.36
CA TRP A 82 11.36 -11.90 1.73
C TRP A 82 10.26 -11.43 2.69
N THR A 83 10.59 -10.66 3.73
CA THR A 83 9.55 -10.13 4.64
C THR A 83 8.59 -9.17 3.94
N TRP A 84 9.06 -8.39 2.95
CA TRP A 84 8.21 -7.52 2.16
C TRP A 84 7.33 -8.31 1.19
N TRP A 85 7.90 -9.30 0.52
CA TRP A 85 7.21 -10.16 -0.44
C TRP A 85 6.06 -10.94 0.19
N ASN A 86 6.25 -11.41 1.43
CA ASN A 86 5.23 -12.12 2.19
C ASN A 86 4.19 -11.19 2.82
N GLY A 87 4.47 -9.89 2.92
CA GLY A 87 3.61 -8.91 3.58
C GLY A 87 3.75 -8.87 5.11
N ASP A 88 4.79 -9.52 5.66
CA ASP A 88 5.09 -9.51 7.10
C ASP A 88 5.55 -8.12 7.58
N ASN A 89 6.20 -7.38 6.68
CA ASN A 89 6.59 -6.00 6.91
C ASN A 89 6.57 -5.21 5.60
N LYS A 90 6.79 -3.90 5.67
CA LYS A 90 6.81 -3.00 4.51
C LYS A 90 8.09 -2.18 4.43
N ALA A 91 8.32 -1.60 3.27
CA ALA A 91 9.36 -0.61 3.08
C ALA A 91 9.15 0.60 4.01
N SER A 92 10.25 1.25 4.38
CA SER A 92 10.23 2.53 5.07
C SER A 92 9.79 3.66 4.13
N GLY A 93 9.30 4.76 4.70
CA GLY A 93 8.72 5.86 3.91
C GLY A 93 9.70 6.50 2.92
N ASP A 94 11.00 6.53 3.23
CA ASP A 94 12.04 7.06 2.35
C ASP A 94 12.28 6.18 1.11
N ILE A 95 12.21 4.85 1.26
CA ILE A 95 12.31 3.90 0.14
C ILE A 95 11.10 4.06 -0.79
N VAL A 96 9.91 4.12 -0.20
CA VAL A 96 8.66 4.32 -0.96
C VAL A 96 8.66 5.68 -1.66
N MET A 97 9.10 6.74 -0.98
CA MET A 97 9.17 8.08 -1.56
C MET A 97 10.17 8.14 -2.72
N ARG A 98 11.36 7.54 -2.57
CA ARG A 98 12.35 7.47 -3.65
C ARG A 98 11.75 6.80 -4.89
N MET A 99 11.09 5.65 -4.69
CA MET A 99 10.44 4.93 -5.78
C MET A 99 9.36 5.79 -6.45
N ALA A 100 8.51 6.48 -5.69
CA ALA A 100 7.48 7.36 -6.22
C ALA A 100 8.04 8.58 -6.98
N MET A 101 9.23 9.06 -6.62
CA MET A 101 9.90 10.15 -7.34
C MET A 101 10.48 9.69 -8.68
N GLU A 102 10.98 8.45 -8.74
CA GLU A 102 11.50 7.84 -9.97
C GLU A 102 10.37 7.33 -10.88
N HIS A 103 9.26 6.90 -10.28
CA HIS A 103 8.11 6.26 -10.91
C HIS A 103 6.79 6.79 -10.32
N PRO A 104 6.30 7.96 -10.75
CA PRO A 104 5.10 8.59 -10.21
C PRO A 104 3.85 7.70 -10.24
N GLU A 105 3.75 6.80 -11.23
CA GLU A 105 2.66 5.83 -11.39
C GLU A 105 2.51 4.88 -10.18
N VAL A 106 3.58 4.67 -9.42
CA VAL A 106 3.56 3.86 -8.19
C VAL A 106 2.70 4.54 -7.12
N ALA A 107 2.84 5.86 -6.96
CA ALA A 107 2.04 6.61 -6.02
C ALA A 107 0.56 6.63 -6.42
N ASP A 108 0.28 6.72 -7.73
CA ASP A 108 -1.08 6.60 -8.27
C ASP A 108 -1.70 5.24 -7.95
N TRP A 109 -0.96 4.15 -8.16
CA TRP A 109 -1.42 2.80 -7.85
C TRP A 109 -1.82 2.65 -6.37
N PHE A 110 -0.99 3.11 -5.43
CA PHE A 110 -1.33 3.03 -4.00
C PHE A 110 -2.53 3.92 -3.64
N ARG A 111 -2.66 5.11 -4.23
CA ARG A 111 -3.83 5.97 -4.03
C ARG A 111 -5.11 5.29 -4.51
N ASP A 112 -5.10 4.70 -5.68
CA ASP A 112 -6.25 4.01 -6.27
C ASP A 112 -6.66 2.80 -5.44
N GLN A 113 -5.69 1.96 -5.03
CA GLN A 113 -5.96 0.79 -4.20
C GLN A 113 -6.51 1.17 -2.82
N TRP A 114 -6.00 2.24 -2.21
CA TRP A 114 -6.53 2.75 -0.95
C TRP A 114 -7.95 3.30 -1.11
N ALA A 115 -8.20 4.09 -2.15
CA ALA A 115 -9.54 4.64 -2.42
C ALA A 115 -10.58 3.54 -2.62
N ARG A 116 -10.24 2.46 -3.35
CA ARG A 116 -11.11 1.28 -3.54
C ARG A 116 -11.41 0.54 -2.25
N ARG A 117 -10.51 0.57 -1.26
CA ARG A 117 -10.73 -0.04 0.06
C ARG A 117 -11.67 0.80 0.93
N CYS A 118 -11.62 2.13 0.80
CA CYS A 118 -12.42 3.05 1.60
C CYS A 118 -13.82 3.31 1.02
N ALA A 119 -14.06 2.98 -0.25
CA ALA A 119 -15.35 3.08 -0.95
C ALA A 119 -16.32 1.94 -0.58
#